data_AF-A1YWY5-F1
#
_entry.id   AF-A1YWY5-F1
#
_cell.length_a   1.000
_cell.length_b   1.000
_cell.length_c   1.000
_cell.angle_alpha   90.00
_cell.angle_beta   90.00
_cell.angle_gamma   90.00
#
_symmetry.space_group_name_H-M   'P 1'
#
loop_
_entity.id
_entity.type
_entity.pdbx_description
1 polymer ?
#
loop_
_entity_poly.entity_id
_entity_poly.type
_entity_poly.pdbx_seq_one_letter_code
_entity_poly.pdbx_strand_id
1 'polypeptide(L)'
;MKCFTLTAAGILFTVLITVNNASSNSNMEELVKKSMEETFKACKDKLTPENFALLNKDPHADNQEIKCFKACGMNHAGIMADGKIQIEKMEEKLNSLLGEDKKDFSKIIIGRAKPCVEEANKGENECDVAAGFEACVQKTINTKSDN
;
A
#
# COMPACT_ATOMS: atom_id res chain seq x y z
N MET A 1 -29.07 -7.73 14.37
CA MET A 1 -27.86 -6.96 14.73
C MET A 1 -26.76 -7.89 15.15
N LYS A 2 -25.74 -8.07 14.30
CA LYS A 2 -24.41 -8.64 14.60
C LYS A 2 -23.50 -8.22 13.43
N CYS A 3 -22.83 -7.07 13.57
CA CYS A 3 -21.78 -6.64 12.65
C CYS A 3 -20.51 -7.41 13.03
N PHE A 4 -20.09 -8.34 12.19
CA PHE A 4 -18.77 -8.94 12.28
C PHE A 4 -17.78 -8.13 11.44
N THR A 5 -16.65 -7.87 12.07
CA THR A 5 -15.49 -7.08 11.65
C THR A 5 -14.89 -7.57 10.34
N LEU A 6 -14.82 -6.68 9.34
CA LEU A 6 -14.01 -6.86 8.13
C LEU A 6 -12.65 -6.18 8.36
N THR A 7 -11.65 -6.94 8.77
CA THR A 7 -10.25 -6.51 8.82
C THR A 7 -9.49 -7.24 7.72
N ALA A 8 -9.03 -6.50 6.71
CA ALA A 8 -7.79 -6.73 5.95
C ALA A 8 -7.84 -5.94 4.62
N ALA A 9 -7.18 -4.78 4.58
CA ALA A 9 -6.93 -4.03 3.35
C ALA A 9 -5.43 -3.78 3.22
N GLY A 10 -4.86 -4.13 2.07
CA GLY A 10 -3.44 -4.04 1.74
C GLY A 10 -2.88 -2.62 1.83
N ILE A 11 -2.19 -2.37 2.93
CA ILE A 11 -1.12 -1.45 3.36
C ILE A 11 -0.63 -0.26 2.48
N LEU A 12 -0.94 -0.14 1.19
CA LEU A 12 -0.95 1.21 0.56
C LEU A 12 -2.23 1.98 0.92
N PHE A 13 -3.22 1.30 1.49
CA PHE A 13 -4.63 1.73 1.56
C PHE A 13 -5.19 2.08 2.95
N THR A 14 -4.44 1.87 4.03
CA THR A 14 -4.95 2.04 5.41
C THR A 14 -4.86 3.46 5.94
N VAL A 15 -4.10 4.35 5.29
CA VAL A 15 -3.99 5.74 5.76
C VAL A 15 -5.29 6.53 5.51
N LEU A 16 -6.05 6.16 4.48
CA LEU A 16 -7.31 6.81 4.06
C LEU A 16 -8.53 6.53 4.93
N ILE A 17 -8.46 5.55 5.85
CA ILE A 17 -9.64 5.06 6.56
C ILE A 17 -9.93 5.84 7.85
N THR A 18 -8.97 6.56 8.42
CA THR A 18 -9.11 7.15 9.78
C THR A 18 -9.51 8.62 9.83
N VAL A 19 -9.87 9.26 8.71
CA VAL A 19 -10.31 10.66 8.70
C VAL A 19 -11.74 10.77 8.19
N ASN A 20 -12.61 11.12 9.14
CA ASN A 20 -14.05 11.43 9.04
C ASN A 20 -15.02 10.25 9.19
N ASN A 21 -15.59 10.20 10.40
CA ASN A 21 -16.95 9.76 10.63
C ASN A 21 -17.90 10.41 9.63
N ALA A 22 -18.84 9.58 9.14
CA ALA A 22 -19.99 9.90 8.30
C ALA A 22 -19.74 9.95 6.77
N SER A 23 -20.33 8.94 6.11
CA SER A 23 -20.78 8.89 4.72
C SER A 23 -19.87 8.26 3.66
N SER A 24 -20.25 7.03 3.28
CA SER A 24 -19.96 6.24 2.07
C SER A 24 -18.49 6.04 1.67
N ASN A 25 -18.01 4.78 1.61
CA ASN A 25 -16.68 4.51 1.06
C ASN A 25 -16.60 3.39 0.02
N SER A 26 -17.65 3.24 -0.80
CA SER A 26 -17.58 2.44 -2.04
C SER A 26 -16.44 2.90 -2.95
N ASN A 27 -16.14 4.20 -2.96
CA ASN A 27 -15.13 4.80 -3.84
C ASN A 27 -13.70 4.40 -3.46
N MET A 28 -13.35 4.33 -2.18
CA MET A 28 -12.01 3.87 -1.77
C MET A 28 -11.84 2.38 -1.96
N GLU A 29 -12.84 1.57 -1.61
CA GLU A 29 -12.79 0.12 -1.83
C GLU A 29 -12.66 -0.20 -3.33
N GLU A 30 -13.33 0.56 -4.19
CA GLU A 30 -13.19 0.47 -5.65
C GLU A 30 -11.78 0.88 -6.11
N LEU A 31 -11.19 1.94 -5.55
CA LEU A 31 -9.81 2.33 -5.83
C LEU A 31 -8.79 1.26 -5.38
N VAL A 32 -9.02 0.62 -4.23
CA VAL A 32 -8.22 -0.53 -3.74
C VAL A 32 -8.27 -1.65 -4.75
N LYS A 33 -9.49 -2.07 -5.08
CA LYS A 33 -9.73 -3.19 -5.96
C LYS A 33 -9.12 -2.95 -7.34
N LYS A 34 -9.34 -1.77 -7.93
CA LYS A 34 -8.78 -1.40 -9.23
C LYS A 34 -7.25 -1.40 -9.22
N SER A 35 -6.62 -0.86 -8.17
CA SER A 35 -5.16 -0.86 -8.03
C SER A 35 -4.60 -2.29 -7.91
N MET A 36 -5.29 -3.16 -7.18
CA MET A 36 -4.93 -4.58 -7.07
C MET A 36 -5.08 -5.32 -8.41
N GLU A 37 -6.16 -5.08 -9.14
CA GLU A 37 -6.41 -5.66 -10.46
C GLU A 37 -5.34 -5.20 -11.48
N GLU A 38 -4.99 -3.92 -11.49
CA GLU A 38 -3.93 -3.36 -12.33
C GLU A 38 -2.56 -3.97 -12.01
N THR A 39 -2.23 -4.06 -10.72
CA THR A 39 -0.98 -4.70 -10.24
C THR A 39 -0.95 -6.17 -10.64
N PHE A 40 -2.03 -6.91 -10.44
CA PHE A 40 -2.09 -8.32 -10.84
C PHE A 40 -1.93 -8.49 -12.34
N LYS A 41 -2.60 -7.64 -13.15
CA LYS A 41 -2.47 -7.69 -14.60
C LYS A 41 -1.04 -7.43 -15.06
N ALA A 42 -0.33 -6.50 -14.41
CA ALA A 42 1.03 -6.11 -14.76
C ALA A 42 2.11 -7.08 -14.24
N CYS A 43 1.88 -7.71 -13.08
CA CYS A 43 2.92 -8.38 -12.30
C CYS A 43 2.62 -9.86 -11.99
N LYS A 44 1.57 -10.45 -12.56
CA LYS A 44 1.20 -11.86 -12.30
C LYS A 44 2.33 -12.87 -12.54
N ASP A 45 3.29 -12.55 -13.41
CA ASP A 45 4.47 -13.38 -13.69
C ASP A 45 5.41 -13.51 -12.48
N LYS A 46 5.29 -12.61 -11.49
CA LYS A 46 6.04 -12.64 -10.23
C LYS A 46 5.43 -13.54 -9.17
N LEU A 47 4.23 -14.11 -9.41
CA LEU A 47 3.53 -14.98 -8.46
C LEU A 47 3.27 -16.35 -9.06
N THR A 48 3.63 -17.38 -8.31
CA THR A 48 3.08 -18.72 -8.53
C THR A 48 1.58 -18.76 -8.19
N PRO A 49 0.81 -19.71 -8.76
CA PRO A 49 -0.59 -19.91 -8.40
C PRO A 49 -0.81 -20.16 -6.90
N GLU A 50 0.15 -20.81 -6.23
CA GLU A 50 0.13 -21.04 -4.80
C GLU A 50 0.25 -19.74 -4.02
N ASN A 51 1.24 -18.89 -4.34
CA ASN A 51 1.41 -17.61 -3.67
C ASN A 51 0.30 -16.62 -3.99
N PHE A 52 -0.32 -16.71 -5.17
CA PHE A 52 -1.55 -15.98 -5.46
C PHE A 52 -2.71 -16.43 -4.57
N ALA A 53 -2.92 -17.73 -4.40
CA ALA A 53 -3.94 -18.26 -3.52
C ALA A 53 -3.68 -17.88 -2.05
N LEU A 54 -2.41 -17.84 -1.65
CA LEU A 54 -2.00 -17.36 -0.33
C LEU A 54 -2.33 -15.88 -0.14
N LEU A 55 -1.95 -15.01 -1.09
CA LEU A 55 -2.21 -13.58 -1.01
C LEU A 55 -3.72 -13.24 -0.99
N ASN A 56 -4.54 -14.03 -1.69
CA ASN A 56 -6.00 -13.90 -1.64
C ASN A 56 -6.59 -14.31 -0.29
N LYS A 57 -5.95 -15.24 0.44
CA LYS A 57 -6.39 -15.68 1.78
C LYS A 57 -5.87 -14.75 2.88
N ASP A 58 -4.64 -14.29 2.73
CA ASP A 58 -3.94 -13.40 3.64
C ASP A 58 -3.19 -12.33 2.84
N PRO A 59 -3.73 -11.10 2.73
CA PRO A 59 -3.05 -10.02 2.01
C PRO A 59 -1.77 -9.54 2.70
N HIS A 60 -1.53 -9.97 3.94
CA HIS A 60 -0.31 -9.70 4.70
C HIS A 60 0.72 -10.83 4.61
N ALA A 61 0.43 -11.89 3.84
CA ALA A 61 1.38 -12.95 3.59
C ALA A 61 2.70 -12.37 3.07
N ASP A 62 3.80 -12.91 3.59
CA ASP A 62 5.14 -12.44 3.28
C ASP A 62 6.04 -13.61 2.87
N ASN A 63 6.52 -13.55 1.64
CA ASN A 63 7.57 -14.42 1.10
C ASN A 63 8.22 -13.74 -0.10
N GLN A 64 9.31 -14.30 -0.61
CA GLN A 64 10.10 -13.64 -1.65
C GLN A 64 9.31 -13.29 -2.91
N GLU A 65 8.45 -14.19 -3.40
CA GLU A 65 7.62 -13.91 -4.58
C GLU A 65 6.61 -12.80 -4.32
N ILE A 66 5.97 -12.80 -3.15
CA ILE A 66 5.01 -11.77 -2.76
C ILE A 66 5.70 -10.41 -2.59
N LYS A 67 6.89 -10.37 -1.99
CA LYS A 67 7.69 -9.14 -1.87
C LYS A 67 8.01 -8.56 -3.25
N CYS A 68 8.47 -9.41 -4.17
CA CYS A 68 8.79 -8.98 -5.53
C CYS A 68 7.55 -8.61 -6.34
N PHE A 69 6.42 -9.26 -6.13
CA PHE A 69 5.13 -8.86 -6.71
C PHE A 69 4.73 -7.45 -6.26
N LYS A 70 4.87 -7.15 -4.96
CA LYS A 70 4.60 -5.82 -4.41
C LYS A 70 5.55 -4.77 -4.96
N ALA A 71 6.85 -5.07 -5.07
CA ALA A 71 7.82 -4.20 -5.72
C ALA A 71 7.45 -3.89 -7.19
N CYS A 72 7.07 -4.92 -7.95
CA CYS A 72 6.58 -4.75 -9.32
C CYS A 72 5.35 -3.83 -9.38
N GLY A 73 4.40 -3.99 -8.44
CA GLY A 73 3.24 -3.10 -8.33
C GLY A 73 3.63 -1.65 -8.04
N MET A 74 4.58 -1.41 -7.13
CA MET A 74 5.10 -0.07 -6.83
C MET A 74 5.81 0.56 -8.04
N ASN A 75 6.56 -0.24 -8.79
CA ASN A 75 7.23 0.20 -10.02
C ASN A 75 6.20 0.55 -11.11
N HIS A 76 5.21 -0.33 -11.33
CA HIS A 76 4.11 -0.09 -12.27
C HIS A 76 3.27 1.15 -11.91
N ALA A 77 3.05 1.39 -10.62
CA ALA A 77 2.35 2.57 -10.13
C ALA A 77 3.16 3.87 -10.31
N GLY A 78 4.45 3.78 -10.67
CA GLY A 78 5.36 4.89 -10.88
C GLY A 78 5.95 5.46 -9.59
N ILE A 79 5.80 4.76 -8.47
CA ILE A 79 6.29 5.22 -7.15
C ILE A 79 7.62 4.57 -6.75
N MET A 80 8.11 3.62 -7.54
CA MET A 80 9.43 3.01 -7.39
C MET A 80 10.20 3.11 -8.70
N ALA A 81 11.47 3.50 -8.61
CA ALA A 81 12.40 3.59 -9.73
C ALA A 81 13.82 3.30 -9.21
N ASP A 82 14.63 2.64 -10.04
CA ASP A 82 16.02 2.24 -9.71
C ASP A 82 16.13 1.48 -8.38
N GLY A 83 15.15 0.62 -8.12
CA GLY A 83 15.05 -0.19 -6.90
C GLY A 83 14.71 0.60 -5.63
N LYS A 84 14.32 1.88 -5.75
CA LYS A 84 14.01 2.77 -4.61
C LYS A 84 12.63 3.39 -4.74
N ILE A 85 11.98 3.58 -3.61
CA ILE A 85 10.72 4.33 -3.53
C ILE A 85 11.01 5.82 -3.67
N GLN A 86 10.25 6.46 -4.55
CA GLN A 86 10.30 7.88 -4.89
C GLN A 86 9.17 8.58 -4.13
N ILE A 87 9.47 9.19 -2.99
CA ILE A 87 8.44 9.79 -2.10
C ILE A 87 7.66 10.91 -2.79
N GLU A 88 8.31 11.66 -3.67
CA GLU A 88 7.69 12.72 -4.47
C GLU A 88 6.68 12.14 -5.47
N LYS A 89 7.00 10.99 -6.09
CA LYS A 89 6.09 10.29 -7.00
C LYS A 89 4.91 9.67 -6.27
N MET A 90 5.14 9.19 -5.04
CA MET A 90 4.06 8.76 -4.16
C MET A 90 3.11 9.92 -3.85
N GLU A 91 3.63 11.12 -3.58
CA GLU A 91 2.81 12.32 -3.32
C GLU A 91 2.01 12.74 -4.56
N GLU A 92 2.66 12.80 -5.73
CA GLU A 92 2.01 13.08 -7.01
C GLU A 92 0.86 12.10 -7.28
N LYS A 93 1.10 10.79 -7.08
CA LYS A 93 0.09 9.74 -7.28
C LYS A 93 -1.07 9.87 -6.31
N LEU A 94 -0.79 10.11 -5.02
CA LEU A 94 -1.83 10.31 -4.00
C LEU A 94 -2.69 11.53 -4.31
N ASN A 95 -2.08 12.65 -4.69
CA ASN A 95 -2.80 13.86 -5.10
C ASN A 95 -3.69 13.61 -6.32
N SER A 96 -3.19 12.85 -7.30
CA SER A 96 -3.98 12.48 -8.49
C SER A 96 -5.17 11.57 -8.16
N LEU A 97 -5.06 10.71 -7.15
CA LEU A 97 -6.12 9.79 -6.76
C LEU A 97 -7.19 10.44 -5.87
N LEU A 98 -6.78 11.40 -5.04
CA LEU A 98 -7.63 11.98 -4.01
C LEU A 98 -8.37 13.25 -4.43
N GLY A 99 -7.96 13.90 -5.52
CA GLY A 99 -8.52 15.17 -5.95
C GLY A 99 -7.92 16.36 -5.18
N GLU A 100 -8.15 17.58 -5.69
CA GLU A 100 -7.54 18.78 -5.14
C GLU A 100 -8.04 19.15 -3.73
N ASP A 101 -9.25 18.73 -3.39
CA ASP A 101 -9.93 18.95 -2.10
C ASP A 101 -9.30 18.17 -0.94
N LYS A 102 -8.39 17.23 -1.22
CA LYS A 102 -7.76 16.35 -0.23
C LYS A 102 -6.23 16.45 -0.19
N LYS A 103 -5.65 17.53 -0.73
CA LYS A 103 -4.19 17.78 -0.71
C LYS A 103 -3.60 17.87 0.70
N ASP A 104 -4.34 18.33 1.70
CA ASP A 104 -3.81 18.35 3.07
C ASP A 104 -3.78 16.94 3.69
N PHE A 105 -4.70 16.08 3.26
CA PHE A 105 -4.71 14.71 3.67
C PHE A 105 -3.56 13.91 3.04
N SER A 106 -3.23 14.14 1.76
CA SER A 106 -2.05 13.52 1.12
C SER A 106 -0.73 13.90 1.82
N LYS A 107 -0.56 15.17 2.24
CA LYS A 107 0.60 15.60 3.04
C LYS A 107 0.72 14.83 4.35
N ILE A 108 -0.39 14.55 5.02
CA ILE A 108 -0.40 13.74 6.25
C ILE A 108 0.04 12.31 5.96
N ILE A 109 -0.42 11.71 4.85
CA ILE A 109 0.04 10.38 4.42
C ILE A 109 1.55 10.39 4.19
N ILE A 110 2.01 11.32 3.35
CA ILE A 110 3.41 11.41 2.93
C ILE A 110 4.32 11.67 4.12
N GLY A 111 3.93 12.56 5.05
CA GLY A 111 4.67 12.78 6.28
C GLY A 111 4.84 11.53 7.14
N ARG A 112 3.84 10.63 7.15
CA ARG A 112 3.93 9.33 7.85
C ARG A 112 4.72 8.28 7.07
N ALA A 113 4.64 8.30 5.74
CA ALA A 113 5.32 7.35 4.87
C ALA A 113 6.82 7.66 4.72
N LYS A 114 7.22 8.94 4.79
CA LYS A 114 8.60 9.40 4.58
C LYS A 114 9.66 8.64 5.41
N PRO A 115 9.55 8.51 6.76
CA PRO A 115 10.55 7.75 7.52
C PRO A 115 10.61 6.27 7.11
N CYS A 116 9.47 5.69 6.70
CA CYS A 116 9.43 4.34 6.17
C CYS A 116 10.12 4.22 4.81
N VAL A 117 9.99 5.21 3.94
CA VAL A 117 10.72 5.25 2.66
C VAL A 117 12.22 5.37 2.88
N GLU A 118 12.66 6.25 3.78
CA GLU A 118 14.07 6.44 4.09
C GLU A 118 14.73 5.16 4.64
N GLU A 119 14.02 4.43 5.51
CA GLU A 119 14.51 3.15 6.03
C GLU A 119 14.46 2.05 4.96
N ALA A 120 13.34 1.93 4.25
CA ALA A 120 13.14 0.90 3.24
C ALA A 120 14.16 0.98 2.10
N ASN A 121 14.52 2.20 1.66
CA ASN A 121 15.47 2.43 0.58
C ASN A 121 16.92 2.00 0.89
N LYS A 122 17.18 1.48 2.10
CA LYS A 122 18.44 0.81 2.48
C LYS A 122 18.46 -0.66 2.10
N GLY A 123 17.33 -1.23 1.65
CA GLY A 123 17.23 -2.62 1.21
C GLY A 123 18.17 -2.95 0.05
N GLU A 124 18.56 -4.22 -0.04
CA GLU A 124 19.55 -4.70 -1.02
C GLU A 124 19.00 -4.78 -2.44
N ASN A 125 17.69 -4.97 -2.59
CA ASN A 125 16.99 -5.04 -3.87
C ASN A 125 15.56 -4.49 -3.74
N GLU A 126 14.90 -4.29 -4.88
CA GLU A 126 13.55 -3.72 -4.95
C GLU A 126 12.49 -4.49 -4.13
N CYS A 127 12.63 -5.80 -4.01
CA CYS A 127 11.70 -6.64 -3.23
C CYS A 127 11.86 -6.36 -1.73
N ASP A 128 13.10 -6.26 -1.25
CA ASP A 128 13.39 -5.92 0.14
C ASP A 128 12.98 -4.47 0.47
N VAL A 129 13.16 -3.54 -0.47
CA VAL A 129 12.66 -2.17 -0.33
C VAL A 129 11.15 -2.15 -0.19
N ALA A 130 10.41 -2.83 -1.08
CA ALA A 130 8.95 -2.88 -1.01
C ALA A 130 8.45 -3.50 0.32
N ALA A 131 9.06 -4.61 0.73
CA ALA A 131 8.72 -5.31 1.97
C ALA A 131 9.01 -4.46 3.21
N GLY A 132 10.19 -3.82 3.26
CA GLY A 132 10.60 -2.95 4.36
C GLY A 132 9.67 -1.74 4.52
N PHE A 133 9.27 -1.15 3.40
CA PHE A 133 8.31 -0.04 3.40
C PHE A 133 6.95 -0.47 3.96
N GLU A 134 6.40 -1.57 3.44
CA GLU A 134 5.11 -2.08 3.87
C GLU A 134 5.09 -2.44 5.36
N ALA A 135 6.13 -3.15 5.84
CA ALA A 135 6.26 -3.51 7.24
C ALA A 135 6.34 -2.28 8.15
N CYS A 136 7.05 -1.22 7.73
CA CYS A 136 7.15 0.02 8.48
C CYS A 136 5.82 0.78 8.53
N VAL A 137 5.12 0.89 7.40
CA VAL A 137 3.82 1.56 7.33
C VAL A 137 2.80 0.83 8.20
N GLN A 138 2.78 -0.51 8.16
CA GLN A 138 1.91 -1.33 9.00
C GLN A 138 2.14 -1.09 10.49
N LYS A 139 3.41 -1.05 10.93
CA LYS A 139 3.75 -0.72 12.32
C LYS A 139 3.25 0.66 12.71
N THR A 140 3.48 1.65 11.87
CA THR A 140 3.09 3.06 12.10
C THR A 140 1.58 3.23 12.27
N ILE A 141 0.81 2.42 11.57
CA ILE A 141 -0.66 2.40 11.67
C ILE A 141 -1.12 1.68 12.95
N ASN A 142 -0.53 0.53 13.27
CA ASN A 142 -0.91 -0.25 14.45
C ASN A 142 -0.57 0.44 15.78
N THR A 143 0.53 1.20 15.84
CA THR A 143 0.88 2.00 17.04
C THR A 143 -0.09 3.15 17.34
N LYS A 144 -1.06 3.45 16.47
CA LYS A 144 -2.11 4.45 16.73
C LYS A 144 -3.45 3.85 17.17
N SER A 145 -3.53 2.54 17.37
CA SER A 145 -4.72 1.89 17.98
C SER A 145 -4.66 1.86 19.51
N ASP A 146 -3.51 2.20 20.12
CA ASP A 146 -3.25 2.04 21.56
C ASP A 146 -2.99 3.38 22.31
N ASN A 147 -3.33 4.54 21.73
CA ASN A 147 -3.29 5.85 22.42
C ASN A 147 -4.58 6.65 22.20
#